data_AF-A0AAD0LTS2-F1
#
_entry.id   AF-A0AAD0LTS2-F1
#
_cell.length_a   1.000
_cell.length_b   1.000
_cell.length_c   1.000
_cell.angle_alpha   90.00
_cell.angle_beta   90.00
_cell.angle_gamma   90.00
#
_symmetry.space_group_name_H-M   'P 1'
#
loop_
_entity.id
_entity.type
_entity.pdbx_description
1 polymer ?
#
loop_
_entity_poly.entity_id
_entity_poly.type
_entity_poly.pdbx_seq_one_letter_code
_entity_poly.pdbx_strand_id
1 'polypeptide(L)'
;MDLTPLDSWLKVDTWDTHHPSDQERFYKSVYKLITSNDKPVESQYVKNYILDSKNKIKNQEHVERVAEIYTEKYDIIYSFLFENRITLD
;
A
#
# COMPACT_ATOMS: atom_id res chain seq x y z
N MET A 1 -11.76 -8.92 2.28
CA MET A 1 -10.75 -7.99 1.71
C MET A 1 -9.40 -8.46 2.20
N ASP A 2 -8.56 -8.87 1.27
CA ASP A 2 -7.21 -9.34 1.54
C ASP A 2 -6.22 -8.19 1.37
N LEU A 3 -5.48 -7.84 2.43
CA LEU A 3 -4.41 -6.83 2.43
C LEU A 3 -3.01 -7.44 2.50
N THR A 4 -2.92 -8.77 2.67
CA THR A 4 -1.65 -9.49 2.84
C THR A 4 -0.67 -9.36 1.67
N PRO A 5 -1.06 -9.05 0.42
CA PRO A 5 -0.10 -8.76 -0.63
C PRO A 5 0.90 -7.63 -0.30
N LEU A 6 0.48 -6.66 0.52
CA LEU A 6 1.34 -5.56 1.01
C LEU A 6 2.52 -6.05 1.85
N ASP A 7 2.44 -7.24 2.44
CA ASP A 7 3.54 -7.84 3.22
C ASP A 7 4.82 -8.01 2.43
N SER A 8 4.73 -8.22 1.10
CA SER A 8 5.92 -8.42 0.26
C SER A 8 6.77 -7.16 0.12
N TRP A 9 6.19 -6.00 0.43
CA TRP A 9 6.90 -4.73 0.60
C TRP A 9 7.17 -4.44 2.08
N LEU A 10 6.15 -4.55 2.94
CA LEU A 10 6.24 -4.16 4.35
C LEU A 10 7.22 -5.01 5.17
N LYS A 11 7.53 -6.26 4.78
CA LYS A 11 8.50 -7.11 5.49
C LYS A 11 9.96 -6.77 5.18
N VAL A 12 10.23 -5.85 4.25
CA VAL A 12 11.58 -5.44 3.90
C VAL A 12 12.06 -4.34 4.84
N ASP A 13 13.30 -4.42 5.34
CA ASP A 13 13.84 -3.44 6.28
C ASP A 13 13.90 -2.02 5.70
N THR A 14 14.09 -1.90 4.39
CA THR A 14 14.19 -0.62 3.66
C THR A 14 12.83 -0.09 3.16
N TRP A 15 11.71 -0.70 3.55
CA TRP A 15 10.37 -0.39 3.02
C TRP A 15 10.02 1.11 2.99
N ASP A 16 10.62 1.90 3.89
CA ASP A 16 10.39 3.32 4.14
C ASP A 16 11.45 4.27 3.57
N THR A 17 12.47 3.77 2.86
CA THR A 17 13.57 4.64 2.37
C THR A 17 13.20 5.46 1.13
N HIS A 18 12.05 5.17 0.52
CA HIS A 18 11.62 5.71 -0.77
C HIS A 18 12.58 5.41 -1.95
N HIS A 19 13.56 4.51 -1.76
CA HIS A 19 14.41 4.06 -2.85
C HIS A 19 13.57 3.48 -3.99
N PRO A 20 13.95 3.65 -5.28
CA PRO A 20 13.20 3.11 -6.41
C PRO A 20 12.84 1.63 -6.27
N SER A 21 13.73 0.81 -5.69
CA SER A 21 13.45 -0.61 -5.42
C SER A 21 12.33 -0.84 -4.40
N ASP A 22 12.19 0.02 -3.39
CA ASP A 22 11.09 -0.09 -2.42
C ASP A 22 9.77 0.36 -3.03
N GLN A 23 9.81 1.40 -3.87
CA GLN A 23 8.65 1.82 -4.66
C GLN A 23 8.22 0.71 -5.64
N GLU A 24 9.16 0.05 -6.31
CA GLU A 24 8.86 -1.09 -7.19
C GLU A 24 8.21 -2.25 -6.42
N ARG A 25 8.73 -2.60 -5.23
CA ARG A 25 8.12 -3.62 -4.37
C ARG A 25 6.71 -3.21 -3.96
N PHE A 26 6.50 -1.95 -3.56
CA PHE A 26 5.19 -1.41 -3.25
C PHE A 26 4.23 -1.57 -4.44
N TYR A 27 4.59 -1.14 -5.64
CA TYR A 27 3.71 -1.25 -6.82
C TYR A 27 3.42 -2.70 -7.20
N LYS A 28 4.39 -3.62 -7.09
CA LYS A 28 4.15 -5.06 -7.27
C LYS A 28 3.19 -5.62 -6.22
N SER A 29 3.29 -5.15 -4.98
CA SER A 29 2.38 -5.52 -3.89
C SER A 29 0.97 -5.01 -4.15
N VAL A 30 0.85 -3.76 -4.62
CA VAL A 30 -0.43 -3.12 -5.00
C VAL A 30 -1.08 -3.83 -6.18
N TYR A 31 -0.32 -4.21 -7.21
CA TYR A 31 -0.86 -5.00 -8.31
C TYR A 31 -1.48 -6.31 -7.82
N LYS A 32 -0.77 -7.05 -6.96
CA LYS A 32 -1.30 -8.27 -6.33
C LYS A 32 -2.51 -7.99 -5.44
N LEU A 33 -2.49 -6.92 -4.66
CA LEU A 33 -3.62 -6.47 -3.83
C LEU A 33 -4.87 -6.29 -4.69
N ILE A 34 -4.72 -5.58 -5.81
CA ILE A 34 -5.78 -5.31 -6.77
C ILE A 34 -6.32 -6.62 -7.34
N THR A 35 -5.47 -7.48 -7.91
CA THR A 35 -5.91 -8.73 -8.56
C THR A 35 -6.45 -9.79 -7.58
N SER A 36 -6.10 -9.72 -6.29
CA SER A 36 -6.59 -10.68 -5.28
C SER A 36 -7.92 -10.27 -4.63
N ASN A 37 -8.49 -9.12 -4.99
CA ASN A 37 -9.74 -8.63 -4.42
C ASN A 37 -10.77 -8.34 -5.53
N ASP A 38 -12.00 -8.81 -5.36
CA ASP A 38 -13.11 -8.60 -6.32
C ASP A 38 -13.50 -7.11 -6.50
N LYS A 39 -13.02 -6.23 -5.60
CA LYS A 39 -13.30 -4.80 -5.60
C LYS A 39 -12.04 -4.02 -5.23
N PRO A 40 -11.87 -2.80 -5.79
CA PRO A 40 -10.84 -1.88 -5.33
C PRO A 40 -10.93 -1.67 -3.81
N VAL A 41 -9.78 -1.69 -3.16
CA VAL A 41 -9.65 -1.44 -1.72
C VAL A 41 -9.58 0.06 -1.49
N GLU A 42 -10.35 0.62 -0.56
CA GLU A 42 -10.24 2.06 -0.28
C GLU A 42 -8.89 2.39 0.37
N SER A 43 -8.31 3.54 0.01
CA SER A 43 -6.99 4.00 0.46
C SER A 43 -6.84 4.05 1.98
N GLN A 44 -7.92 4.32 2.71
CA GLN A 44 -7.91 4.33 4.17
C GLN A 44 -7.53 2.97 4.77
N TYR A 45 -7.97 1.86 4.16
CA TYR A 45 -7.62 0.52 4.63
C TYR A 45 -6.14 0.20 4.38
N VAL A 46 -5.57 0.72 3.28
CA VAL A 46 -4.12 0.62 3.01
C VAL A 46 -3.32 1.40 4.06
N LYS A 47 -3.73 2.66 4.36
CA LYS A 47 -3.09 3.47 5.42
C LYS A 47 -3.07 2.73 6.75
N ASN A 48 -4.24 2.25 7.19
CA ASN A 48 -4.38 1.54 8.46
C ASN A 48 -3.50 0.29 8.51
N TYR A 49 -3.45 -0.48 7.41
CA TYR A 49 -2.63 -1.69 7.34
C TYR A 49 -1.13 -1.40 7.48
N ILE A 50 -0.64 -0.32 6.85
CA ILE A 50 0.75 0.10 6.99
C ILE A 50 1.04 0.45 8.46
N LEU A 51 0.20 1.28 9.08
CA LEU A 51 0.35 1.69 10.49
C LEU A 51 0.33 0.49 11.44
N ASP A 52 -0.63 -0.42 11.26
CA ASP A 52 -0.77 -1.62 12.09
C ASP A 52 0.45 -2.54 11.96
N SER A 53 0.99 -2.70 10.75
CA SER A 53 2.17 -3.55 10.50
C SER A 53 3.45 -3.00 11.16
N LYS A 54 3.47 -1.70 11.50
CA LYS A 54 4.64 -0.97 12.03
C LYS A 54 4.40 -0.38 13.42
N ASN A 55 3.34 -0.78 14.12
CA ASN A 55 2.96 -0.26 15.44
C ASN A 55 4.02 -0.43 16.55
N LYS A 56 5.01 -1.31 16.35
CA LYS A 56 6.14 -1.53 17.29
C LYS A 56 7.37 -0.66 17.01
N ILE A 57 7.39 0.10 15.91
CA ILE A 57 8.50 1.00 15.60
C ILE A 57 8.48 2.18 16.57
N LYS A 58 9.62 2.58 17.12
CA LYS A 58 9.68 3.66 18.12
C LYS A 58 9.33 5.04 17.54
N ASN A 59 9.70 5.29 16.30
CA ASN A 59 9.45 6.56 15.62
C ASN A 59 8.12 6.52 14.86
N GLN A 60 7.02 6.73 15.59
CA GLN A 60 5.67 6.70 15.01
C GLN A 60 5.41 7.83 14.03
N GLU A 61 5.94 9.04 14.26
CA GLU A 61 5.80 10.17 13.33
C GLU A 61 6.39 9.85 11.94
N HIS A 62 7.54 9.17 11.91
CA HIS A 62 8.13 8.69 10.65
C HIS A 62 7.25 7.65 9.96
N VAL A 63 6.73 6.69 10.72
CA VAL A 63 5.82 5.66 10.18
C VAL A 63 4.55 6.31 9.60
N GLU A 64 3.96 7.28 10.29
CA GLU A 64 2.79 8.02 9.83
C GLU A 64 3.06 8.77 8.53
N ARG A 65 4.18 9.49 8.46
CA ARG A 65 4.59 10.21 7.24
C ARG A 65 4.80 9.27 6.05
N VAL A 66 5.47 8.14 6.27
CA VAL A 66 5.69 7.14 5.22
C VAL A 66 4.36 6.51 4.80
N ALA A 67 3.48 6.18 5.75
CA ALA A 67 2.15 5.65 5.46
C ALA A 67 1.34 6.64 4.62
N GLU A 68 1.41 7.94 4.90
CA GLU A 68 0.78 8.99 4.10
C GLU A 68 1.31 9.01 2.66
N ILE A 69 2.62 9.07 2.47
CA ILE A 69 3.25 9.07 1.13
C ILE A 69 2.81 7.87 0.29
N TYR A 70 2.82 6.67 0.86
CA TYR A 70 2.45 5.46 0.13
C TYR A 70 0.92 5.32 -0.04
N THR A 71 0.13 5.88 0.87
CA THR A 71 -1.33 5.95 0.72
C THR A 71 -1.71 6.91 -0.41
N GLU A 72 -1.07 8.07 -0.52
CA GLU A 72 -1.29 9.01 -1.63
C GLU A 72 -0.96 8.36 -2.99
N LYS A 73 0.15 7.61 -3.07
CA LYS A 73 0.49 6.84 -4.27
C LYS A 73 -0.58 5.80 -4.61
N TYR A 74 -1.12 5.12 -3.60
CA TYR A 74 -2.19 4.16 -3.79
C TYR A 74 -3.50 4.84 -4.21
N ASP A 75 -3.81 6.00 -3.64
CA ASP A 75 -5.04 6.73 -3.91
C ASP A 75 -5.17 7.17 -5.37
N ILE A 76 -4.04 7.54 -6.00
CA ILE A 76 -3.98 7.80 -7.44
C ILE A 76 -4.35 6.54 -8.24
N ILE A 77 -3.87 5.37 -7.83
CA ILE A 77 -4.17 4.09 -8.49
C ILE A 77 -5.65 3.72 -8.26
N TYR A 78 -6.13 3.85 -7.04
CA TYR A 78 -7.52 3.60 -6.67
C TYR A 78 -8.47 4.46 -7.49
N SER A 79 -8.22 5.77 -7.55
CA SER A 79 -9.02 6.73 -8.30
C SER A 79 -9.04 6.37 -9.79
N PHE A 80 -7.90 6.02 -10.37
CA PHE A 80 -7.82 5.56 -11.75
C PHE A 80 -8.67 4.31 -12.00
N LEU A 81 -8.58 3.28 -11.16
CA LEU A 81 -9.39 2.06 -11.31
C LEU A 81 -10.89 2.34 -11.17
N PHE A 82 -11.26 3.13 -10.16
CA PHE A 82 -12.64 3.44 -9.84
C PHE A 82 -13.30 4.27 -10.94
N GLU A 83 -12.66 5.37 -11.38
CA GLU A 83 -13.18 6.26 -12.41
C GLU A 83 -13.34 5.57 -13.76
N ASN A 84 -12.41 4.67 -14.10
CA ASN A 84 -12.44 3.93 -15.36
C ASN A 84 -13.26 2.65 -15.30
N ARG A 85 -13.88 2.33 -14.15
CA ARG A 85 -14.68 1.11 -13.93
C ARG A 85 -13.95 -0.17 -14.36
N ILE A 86 -12.65 -0.22 -14.09
CA ILE A 86 -11.82 -1.37 -14.46
C ILE A 86 -12.25 -2.54 -13.58
N THR A 87 -12.82 -3.57 -14.20
CA THR A 87 -13.04 -4.88 -13.58
C THR A 87 -11.75 -5.69 -13.67
N LEU A 88 -11.43 -6.38 -12.59
CA LEU A 88 -10.22 -7.17 -12.47
C LEU A 88 -10.66 -8.62 -12.63
N ASP A 89 -10.35 -9.20 -13.79
CA ASP A 89 -10.69 -10.57 -14.17
C ASP A 89 -9.70 -11.61 -13.60
#